data_AF-F6XPJ7-F1
#
_entry.id   AF-F6XPJ7-F1
#
_cell.length_a   1.000
_cell.length_b   1.000
_cell.length_c   1.000
_cell.angle_alpha   90.00
_cell.angle_beta   90.00
_cell.angle_gamma   90.00
#
_symmetry.space_group_name_H-M   'P 1'
#
loop_
_entity.id
_entity.type
_entity.pdbx_description
1 polymer ?
#
loop_
_entity_poly.entity_id
_entity_poly.type
_entity_poly.pdbx_seq_one_letter_code
_entity_poly.pdbx_strand_id
1 'polypeptide(L)'
;MCYLPSYGATNETTDLDLKEMELELTMWRERSLNVYQSQASLFHRLRREIVRLRARASMQDDVISRLQADLELARDSGVMRKEEELRKRLENIRVAVDDLDHQIDSSAEDFTSNEDNECLLVNELRHCFITNMDGEEFNFRGTSVQTTSVDDVIIASVPNHVIKSFNNSMESSLDRDIVTNLYYSPDQSGNSDNFDKILKSGFSESDFVGGCFGRGLHFTRHARAATRFSPPGAVLVAKVALGRTQTVTTKDSCRVSPPEGSNSILTQGRLSDDSILGHPSWTTGHSEYLVFNPDQVLPIAVIKYSSQC
;
A
#
# COMPACT_ATOMS: atom_id res chain seq x y z
N MET A 1 -22.93 41.42 -11.67
CA MET A 1 -23.42 42.78 -11.94
C MET A 1 -23.16 43.07 -13.40
N CYS A 2 -24.18 43.35 -14.20
CA CYS A 2 -24.02 43.67 -15.61
C CYS A 2 -24.25 45.18 -15.80
N TYR A 3 -23.24 45.87 -16.33
CA TYR A 3 -23.33 47.28 -16.74
C TYR A 3 -23.99 47.34 -18.11
N LEU A 4 -25.04 48.14 -18.26
CA LEU A 4 -25.62 48.48 -19.56
C LEU A 4 -24.97 49.77 -20.08
N PRO A 5 -24.50 49.83 -21.34
CA PRO A 5 -23.96 51.05 -21.93
C PRO A 5 -25.08 52.06 -22.24
N SER A 6 -24.76 53.35 -22.13
CA SER A 6 -25.65 54.46 -22.48
C SER A 6 -25.62 54.72 -23.98
N TYR A 7 -26.75 54.55 -24.67
CA TYR A 7 -26.89 54.83 -26.10
C TYR A 7 -27.14 56.32 -26.36
N GLY A 8 -26.27 56.96 -27.16
CA GLY A 8 -26.47 58.29 -27.74
C GLY A 8 -26.72 58.18 -29.25
N ALA A 9 -27.80 58.78 -29.75
CA ALA A 9 -28.29 58.60 -31.11
C ALA A 9 -27.72 59.63 -32.11
N THR A 10 -27.15 59.16 -33.23
CA THR A 10 -26.93 59.92 -34.47
C THR A 10 -27.20 59.03 -35.68
N ASN A 11 -27.89 59.54 -36.71
CA ASN A 11 -28.82 58.78 -37.56
C ASN A 11 -28.36 58.34 -38.97
N GLU A 12 -27.06 58.26 -39.31
CA GLU A 12 -26.66 57.91 -40.70
C GLU A 12 -25.63 56.77 -40.85
N THR A 13 -25.32 56.03 -39.77
CA THR A 13 -24.45 54.82 -39.79
C THR A 13 -25.17 53.53 -39.36
N THR A 14 -26.50 53.54 -39.35
CA THR A 14 -27.35 52.58 -38.64
C THR A 14 -27.28 51.12 -39.14
N ASP A 15 -26.97 50.87 -40.42
CA ASP A 15 -26.96 49.49 -40.96
C ASP A 15 -25.65 48.72 -40.66
N LEU A 16 -24.52 49.42 -40.59
CA LEU A 16 -23.25 48.85 -40.10
C LEU A 16 -23.32 48.58 -38.59
N ASP A 17 -24.00 49.45 -37.85
CA ASP A 17 -24.19 49.36 -36.40
C ASP A 17 -25.07 48.16 -36.00
N LEU A 18 -26.10 47.82 -36.80
CA LEU A 18 -26.95 46.64 -36.53
C LEU A 18 -26.20 45.31 -36.66
N LYS A 19 -25.32 45.16 -37.66
CA LYS A 19 -24.53 43.94 -37.84
C LYS A 19 -23.45 43.79 -36.77
N GLU A 20 -22.84 44.89 -36.35
CA GLU A 20 -21.87 44.89 -35.25
C GLU A 20 -22.57 44.52 -33.93
N MET A 21 -23.74 45.09 -33.67
CA MET A 21 -24.55 44.74 -32.50
C MET A 21 -25.01 43.27 -32.50
N GLU A 22 -25.42 42.73 -33.66
CA GLU A 22 -25.77 41.31 -33.78
C GLU A 22 -24.56 40.40 -33.52
N LEU A 23 -23.39 40.74 -34.07
CA LEU A 23 -22.15 40.03 -33.80
C LEU A 23 -21.79 40.07 -32.31
N GLU A 24 -21.88 41.22 -31.66
CA GLU A 24 -21.64 41.32 -30.22
C GLU A 24 -22.62 40.44 -29.43
N LEU A 25 -23.92 40.48 -29.75
CA LEU A 25 -24.92 39.64 -29.09
C LEU A 25 -24.62 38.14 -29.25
N THR A 26 -24.16 37.70 -30.42
CA THR A 26 -23.76 36.29 -30.63
C THR A 26 -22.53 35.93 -29.80
N MET A 27 -21.49 36.77 -29.78
CA MET A 27 -20.31 36.56 -28.93
C MET A 27 -20.67 36.51 -27.45
N TRP A 28 -21.57 37.38 -26.98
CA TRP A 28 -22.06 37.36 -25.60
C TRP A 28 -22.78 36.06 -25.27
N ARG A 29 -23.66 35.58 -26.16
CA ARG A 29 -24.37 34.30 -25.98
C ARG A 29 -23.39 33.13 -25.89
N GLU A 30 -22.39 33.07 -26.77
CA GLU A 30 -21.38 32.00 -26.76
C GLU A 30 -20.52 32.03 -25.49
N ARG A 31 -20.07 33.22 -25.07
CA ARG A 31 -19.30 33.38 -23.83
C ARG A 31 -20.13 32.95 -22.61
N SER A 32 -21.39 33.39 -22.52
CA SER A 32 -22.28 32.98 -21.44
C SER A 32 -22.51 31.47 -21.45
N LEU A 33 -22.75 30.86 -22.62
CA LEU A 33 -22.93 29.42 -22.74
C LEU A 33 -21.69 28.65 -22.27
N ASN A 34 -20.49 29.07 -22.67
CA ASN A 34 -19.23 28.46 -22.23
C ASN A 34 -19.05 28.55 -20.71
N VAL A 35 -19.34 29.72 -20.12
CA VAL A 35 -19.31 29.89 -18.65
C VAL A 35 -20.30 28.94 -17.97
N TYR A 36 -21.53 28.81 -18.47
CA TYR A 36 -22.50 27.87 -17.88
C TYR A 36 -22.08 26.40 -18.02
N GLN A 37 -21.52 26.01 -19.17
CA GLN A 37 -21.02 24.65 -19.39
C GLN A 37 -19.84 24.31 -18.47
N SER A 38 -18.89 25.25 -18.30
CA SER A 38 -17.78 25.07 -17.37
C SER A 38 -18.27 24.96 -15.92
N GLN A 39 -19.22 25.79 -15.50
CA GLN A 39 -19.86 25.69 -14.19
C GLN A 39 -20.58 24.35 -14.00
N ALA A 40 -21.35 23.88 -14.98
CA ALA A 40 -22.06 22.61 -14.93
C ALA A 40 -21.10 21.41 -14.79
N SER A 41 -19.95 21.46 -15.48
CA SER A 41 -18.87 20.47 -15.36
C SER A 41 -18.28 20.45 -13.94
N LEU A 42 -18.02 21.62 -13.36
CA LEU A 42 -17.55 21.73 -11.98
C LEU A 42 -18.56 21.17 -10.99
N PHE A 43 -19.85 21.47 -11.13
CA PHE A 43 -20.91 20.91 -10.28
C PHE A 43 -20.99 19.38 -10.39
N HIS A 44 -20.84 18.81 -11.59
CA HIS A 44 -20.80 17.36 -11.76
C HIS A 44 -19.58 16.73 -11.08
N ARG A 45 -18.42 17.39 -11.13
CA ARG A 45 -17.22 16.93 -10.42
C ARG A 45 -17.41 16.99 -8.90
N LEU A 46 -17.93 18.10 -8.38
CA LEU A 46 -18.23 18.26 -6.95
C LEU A 46 -19.25 17.23 -6.47
N ARG A 47 -20.31 16.97 -7.24
CA ARG A 47 -21.31 15.95 -6.90
C ARG A 47 -20.70 14.56 -6.81
N ARG A 48 -19.83 14.18 -7.76
CA ARG A 48 -19.11 12.89 -7.74
C ARG A 48 -18.20 12.79 -6.51
N GLU A 49 -17.50 13.88 -6.17
CA GLU A 49 -16.63 13.90 -5.00
C GLU A 49 -17.43 13.75 -3.70
N ILE A 50 -18.58 14.42 -3.58
CA ILE A 50 -19.48 14.25 -2.41
C ILE A 50 -19.94 12.80 -2.27
N VAL A 51 -20.35 12.14 -3.35
CA VAL A 51 -20.76 10.72 -3.31
C VAL A 51 -19.60 9.83 -2.88
N ARG A 52 -18.41 10.05 -3.45
CA ARG A 52 -17.19 9.32 -3.10
C ARG A 52 -16.82 9.50 -1.62
N LEU A 53 -16.86 10.74 -1.12
CA LEU A 53 -16.55 11.06 0.27
C LEU A 53 -17.57 10.43 1.23
N ARG A 54 -18.86 10.42 0.88
CA ARG A 54 -19.89 9.74 1.67
C ARG A 54 -19.68 8.22 1.73
N ALA A 55 -19.35 7.59 0.60
CA ALA A 55 -19.02 6.17 0.58
C ALA A 55 -17.81 5.85 1.46
N ARG A 56 -16.75 6.69 1.40
CA ARG A 56 -15.57 6.54 2.25
C ARG A 56 -15.90 6.71 3.74
N ALA A 57 -16.69 7.73 4.09
CA ALA A 57 -17.11 7.95 5.48
C ALA A 57 -17.90 6.74 6.01
N SER A 58 -18.84 6.21 5.23
CA SER A 58 -19.59 4.99 5.59
C SER A 58 -18.67 3.78 5.83
N MET A 59 -17.68 3.57 4.95
CA MET A 59 -16.70 2.48 5.15
C MET A 59 -15.85 2.69 6.41
N GLN A 60 -15.51 3.94 6.74
CA GLN A 60 -14.77 4.25 7.97
C GLN A 60 -15.62 3.99 9.21
N ASP A 61 -16.91 4.33 9.19
CA ASP A 61 -17.84 4.04 10.27
C ASP A 61 -17.99 2.51 10.50
N ASP A 62 -18.02 1.72 9.41
CA ASP A 62 -18.04 0.26 9.49
C ASP A 62 -16.76 -0.30 10.15
N VAL A 63 -15.59 0.22 9.78
CA VAL A 63 -14.31 -0.19 10.37
C VAL A 63 -14.22 0.20 11.84
N ILE A 64 -14.64 1.42 12.20
CA ILE A 64 -14.68 1.89 13.59
C ILE A 64 -15.58 0.97 14.40
N SER A 65 -16.77 0.63 13.88
CA SER A 65 -17.72 -0.25 14.57
C SER A 65 -17.14 -1.66 14.80
N ARG A 66 -16.42 -2.21 13.81
CA ARG A 66 -15.73 -3.50 13.96
C ARG A 66 -14.62 -3.45 15.01
N LEU A 67 -13.76 -2.42 14.95
CA LEU A 67 -12.68 -2.26 15.92
C LEU A 67 -13.19 -2.02 17.35
N GLN A 68 -14.33 -1.33 17.49
CA GLN A 68 -15.00 -1.18 18.79
C GLN A 68 -15.49 -2.53 19.31
N ALA A 69 -16.13 -3.35 18.48
CA ALA A 69 -16.55 -4.70 18.85
C ALA A 69 -15.36 -5.60 19.22
N ASP A 70 -14.27 -5.54 18.46
CA ASP A 70 -13.05 -6.31 18.75
C ASP A 70 -12.39 -5.86 20.06
N LEU A 71 -12.41 -4.55 20.37
CA LEU A 71 -11.91 -4.01 21.63
C LEU A 71 -12.75 -4.49 22.81
N GLU A 72 -14.07 -4.51 22.68
CA GLU A 72 -14.98 -5.07 23.68
C GLU A 72 -14.70 -6.57 23.91
N LEU A 73 -14.57 -7.37 22.85
CA LEU A 73 -14.22 -8.79 22.94
C LEU A 73 -12.83 -9.02 23.57
N ALA A 74 -11.84 -8.20 23.22
CA ALA A 74 -10.49 -8.26 23.82
C ALA A 74 -10.51 -7.87 25.30
N ARG A 75 -11.33 -6.89 25.67
CA ARG A 75 -11.54 -6.48 27.06
C ARG A 75 -12.18 -7.60 27.87
N ASP A 76 -13.24 -8.22 27.35
CA ASP A 76 -13.95 -9.31 28.01
C ASP A 76 -13.07 -10.56 28.15
N SER A 77 -12.37 -10.95 27.08
CA SER A 77 -11.41 -12.07 27.14
C SER A 77 -10.24 -11.78 28.08
N GLY A 78 -9.77 -10.53 28.16
CA GLY A 78 -8.76 -10.10 29.13
C GLY A 78 -9.24 -10.19 30.57
N VAL A 79 -10.50 -9.82 30.83
CA VAL A 79 -11.15 -10.01 32.15
C VAL A 79 -11.26 -11.49 32.48
N MET A 80 -11.73 -12.31 31.53
CA MET A 80 -11.84 -13.76 31.70
C MET A 80 -10.48 -14.43 31.97
N ARG A 81 -9.42 -14.02 31.27
CA ARG A 81 -8.05 -14.51 31.52
C ARG A 81 -7.56 -14.13 32.90
N LYS A 82 -7.80 -12.89 33.35
CA LYS A 82 -7.45 -12.46 34.71
C LYS A 82 -8.25 -13.20 35.78
N GLU A 83 -9.53 -13.45 35.55
CA GLU A 83 -10.37 -14.23 36.45
C GLU A 83 -9.86 -15.68 36.56
N GLU A 84 -9.51 -16.30 35.44
CA GLU A 84 -8.92 -17.64 35.40
C GLU A 84 -7.53 -17.67 36.05
N GLU A 85 -6.69 -16.65 35.81
CA GLU A 85 -5.40 -16.51 36.49
C GLU A 85 -5.58 -16.36 38.01
N LEU A 86 -6.54 -15.56 38.47
CA LEU A 86 -6.84 -15.40 39.88
C LEU A 86 -7.40 -16.69 40.48
N ARG A 87 -8.26 -17.43 39.76
CA ARG A 87 -8.72 -18.76 40.18
C ARG A 87 -7.54 -19.74 40.32
N LYS A 88 -6.65 -19.79 39.34
CA LYS A 88 -5.44 -20.61 39.40
C LYS A 88 -4.51 -20.17 40.53
N ARG A 89 -4.33 -18.87 40.77
CA ARG A 89 -3.55 -18.37 41.91
C ARG A 89 -4.18 -18.76 43.24
N LEU A 90 -5.50 -18.68 43.36
CA LEU A 90 -6.20 -19.11 44.57
C LEU A 90 -6.09 -20.62 44.78
N GLU A 91 -6.23 -21.42 43.72
CA GLU A 91 -6.06 -22.87 43.82
C GLU A 91 -4.59 -23.23 44.10
N ASN A 92 -3.63 -22.55 43.50
CA ASN A 92 -2.21 -22.71 43.81
C ASN A 92 -1.89 -22.28 45.24
N ILE A 93 -2.51 -21.21 45.76
CA ILE A 93 -2.36 -20.82 47.17
C ILE A 93 -3.00 -21.89 48.07
N ARG A 94 -4.15 -22.43 47.69
CA ARG A 94 -4.80 -23.51 48.43
C ARG A 94 -3.93 -24.76 48.47
N VAL A 95 -3.46 -25.22 47.31
CA VAL A 95 -2.51 -26.33 47.17
C VAL A 95 -1.21 -25.98 47.89
N ALA A 96 -0.69 -24.76 47.81
CA ALA A 96 0.51 -24.36 48.53
C ALA A 96 0.30 -24.27 50.05
N VAL A 97 -0.92 -24.03 50.53
CA VAL A 97 -1.27 -24.11 51.96
C VAL A 97 -1.36 -25.58 52.37
N ASP A 98 -1.96 -26.44 51.53
CA ASP A 98 -1.99 -27.90 51.71
C ASP A 98 -0.58 -28.52 51.59
N ASP A 99 0.29 -27.93 50.76
CA ASP A 99 1.67 -28.33 50.49
C ASP A 99 2.65 -27.67 51.48
N LEU A 100 2.40 -26.49 52.04
CA LEU A 100 3.13 -26.00 53.21
C LEU A 100 2.89 -26.90 54.43
N ASP A 101 1.73 -27.57 54.45
CA ASP A 101 1.45 -28.71 55.34
C ASP A 101 2.23 -29.99 54.93
N HIS A 102 2.86 -30.05 53.74
CA HIS A 102 3.58 -31.23 53.21
C HIS A 102 5.06 -31.01 52.83
N GLN A 103 5.56 -29.78 52.75
CA GLN A 103 6.89 -29.37 52.27
C GLN A 103 7.24 -27.99 52.92
N ILE A 104 8.16 -27.75 53.85
CA ILE A 104 9.29 -28.47 54.47
C ILE A 104 10.31 -29.09 53.52
N ASP A 105 9.99 -29.40 52.27
CA ASP A 105 10.93 -30.08 51.38
C ASP A 105 10.86 -29.57 49.95
N SER A 106 11.87 -28.76 49.65
CA SER A 106 12.53 -28.63 48.36
C SER A 106 11.87 -27.75 47.29
N SER A 107 12.79 -27.06 46.63
CA SER A 107 12.69 -25.84 45.83
C SER A 107 12.89 -26.07 44.33
N ALA A 108 12.48 -25.06 43.54
CA ALA A 108 13.12 -24.56 42.29
C ALA A 108 13.08 -25.48 41.05
N GLU A 109 13.01 -25.04 39.79
CA GLU A 109 12.97 -23.78 39.02
C GLU A 109 12.61 -24.20 37.55
N ASP A 110 12.35 -23.26 36.60
CA ASP A 110 13.11 -23.09 35.32
C ASP A 110 12.36 -22.24 34.24
N PHE A 111 13.13 -21.55 33.37
CA PHE A 111 12.76 -20.45 32.44
C PHE A 111 13.20 -20.75 30.98
N THR A 112 12.39 -20.49 29.94
CA THR A 112 12.81 -20.49 28.51
C THR A 112 12.07 -19.39 27.71
N SER A 113 12.71 -18.62 26.81
CA SER A 113 12.04 -17.53 26.04
C SER A 113 12.78 -17.00 24.77
N ASN A 114 13.08 -17.82 23.75
CA ASN A 114 13.62 -17.28 22.49
C ASN A 114 13.11 -17.94 21.19
N GLU A 115 12.65 -19.19 21.21
CA GLU A 115 12.09 -19.86 20.00
C GLU A 115 10.72 -19.31 19.58
N ASP A 116 10.01 -18.65 20.51
CA ASP A 116 8.66 -18.17 20.28
C ASP A 116 8.58 -17.01 19.28
N ASN A 117 9.63 -16.18 19.18
CA ASN A 117 9.60 -14.97 18.35
C ASN A 117 9.68 -15.27 16.84
N GLU A 118 10.46 -16.28 16.43
CA GLU A 118 10.61 -16.63 15.01
C GLU A 118 9.33 -17.27 14.46
N CYS A 119 8.69 -18.13 15.27
CA CYS A 119 7.41 -18.75 14.93
C CYS A 119 6.31 -17.70 14.70
N LEU A 120 6.27 -16.64 15.51
CA LEU A 120 5.31 -15.55 15.36
C LEU A 120 5.48 -14.79 14.03
N LEU A 121 6.72 -14.43 13.66
CA LEU A 121 6.99 -13.72 12.40
C LEU A 121 6.61 -14.57 11.18
N VAL A 122 6.95 -15.86 11.18
CA VAL A 122 6.60 -16.77 10.09
C VAL A 122 5.09 -16.83 9.90
N ASN A 123 4.34 -16.97 10.99
CA ASN A 123 2.87 -17.01 10.95
C ASN A 123 2.26 -15.68 10.47
N GLU A 124 2.82 -14.54 10.89
CA GLU A 124 2.39 -13.21 10.42
C GLU A 124 2.60 -13.05 8.91
N LEU A 125 3.78 -13.43 8.40
CA LEU A 125 4.09 -13.34 6.98
C LEU A 125 3.19 -14.24 6.13
N ARG A 126 2.92 -15.47 6.60
CA ARG A 126 1.97 -16.39 5.95
C ARG A 126 0.58 -15.80 5.89
N HIS A 127 0.07 -15.30 7.02
CA HIS A 127 -1.27 -14.73 7.10
C HIS A 127 -1.42 -13.49 6.20
N CYS A 128 -0.45 -12.57 6.24
CA CYS A 128 -0.44 -11.39 5.38
C CYS A 128 -0.41 -11.78 3.90
N PHE A 129 0.39 -12.78 3.52
CA PHE A 129 0.44 -13.25 2.13
C PHE A 129 -0.91 -13.81 1.66
N ILE A 130 -1.51 -14.74 2.42
CA ILE A 130 -2.81 -15.35 2.08
C ILE A 130 -3.90 -14.26 1.96
N THR A 131 -4.00 -13.37 2.95
CA THR A 131 -4.97 -12.27 2.95
C THR A 131 -4.83 -11.36 1.72
N ASN A 132 -3.60 -11.07 1.30
CA ASN A 132 -3.32 -10.25 0.12
C ASN A 132 -3.48 -11.01 -1.22
N MET A 133 -3.60 -12.33 -1.20
CA MET A 133 -3.91 -13.14 -2.39
C MET A 133 -5.43 -13.26 -2.62
N ASP A 134 -6.21 -13.39 -1.54
CA ASP A 134 -7.65 -13.67 -1.60
C ASP A 134 -8.54 -12.43 -1.82
N GLY A 135 -7.97 -11.22 -1.63
CA GLY A 135 -8.74 -9.98 -1.49
C GLY A 135 -9.61 -9.53 -2.67
N GLU A 136 -9.43 -10.02 -3.90
CA GLU A 136 -10.26 -9.63 -5.05
C GLU A 136 -10.35 -10.74 -6.12
N GLU A 137 -11.55 -11.14 -6.55
CA GLU A 137 -11.77 -11.99 -7.73
C GLU A 137 -11.46 -11.19 -9.01
N PHE A 138 -10.19 -11.08 -9.37
CA PHE A 138 -9.78 -10.44 -10.62
C PHE A 138 -9.72 -11.45 -11.77
N ASN A 139 -10.64 -11.31 -12.73
CA ASN A 139 -10.66 -12.05 -13.99
C ASN A 139 -9.68 -11.43 -15.00
N PHE A 140 -8.39 -11.82 -14.95
CA PHE A 140 -7.45 -11.47 -16.02
C PHE A 140 -7.40 -12.62 -17.04
N ARG A 141 -7.83 -12.34 -18.27
CA ARG A 141 -7.80 -13.29 -19.41
C ARG A 141 -8.50 -14.64 -19.17
N GLY A 142 -9.47 -14.71 -18.26
CA GLY A 142 -10.29 -15.91 -18.04
C GLY A 142 -9.62 -17.04 -17.25
N THR A 143 -8.38 -16.87 -16.79
CA THR A 143 -7.70 -17.81 -15.89
C THR A 143 -7.68 -17.24 -14.49
N SER A 144 -8.57 -17.74 -13.64
CA SER A 144 -8.53 -17.46 -12.20
C SER A 144 -7.44 -18.31 -11.57
N VAL A 145 -6.25 -17.74 -11.37
CA VAL A 145 -5.20 -18.38 -10.59
C VAL A 145 -5.57 -18.22 -9.11
N GLN A 146 -6.02 -19.31 -8.49
CA GLN A 146 -6.17 -19.38 -7.03
C GLN A 146 -4.88 -19.92 -6.43
N THR A 147 -4.35 -19.20 -5.45
CA THR A 147 -3.23 -19.72 -4.65
C THR A 147 -3.80 -20.69 -3.65
N THR A 148 -3.26 -21.90 -3.65
CA THR A 148 -3.82 -23.00 -2.87
C THR A 148 -3.20 -23.12 -1.49
N SER A 149 -1.89 -22.85 -1.37
CA SER A 149 -1.21 -22.90 -0.07
C SER A 149 0.12 -22.16 -0.08
N VAL A 150 0.52 -21.71 1.10
CA VAL A 150 1.91 -21.36 1.39
C VAL A 150 2.62 -22.63 1.83
N ASP A 151 3.62 -23.04 1.06
CA ASP A 151 4.34 -24.29 1.30
C ASP A 151 5.44 -24.06 2.35
N ASP A 152 6.17 -22.95 2.23
CA ASP A 152 7.27 -22.62 3.13
C ASP A 152 7.54 -21.11 3.25
N VAL A 153 8.19 -20.69 4.33
CA VAL A 153 8.68 -19.33 4.54
C VAL A 153 10.13 -19.40 5.03
N ILE A 154 11.04 -18.99 4.15
CA ILE A 154 12.48 -19.03 4.39
C ILE A 154 12.90 -17.65 4.89
N ILE A 155 13.23 -17.54 6.18
CA ILE A 155 13.70 -16.28 6.78
C ILE A 155 15.12 -15.95 6.28
N ALA A 156 15.35 -14.67 6.01
CA ALA A 156 16.62 -14.14 5.54
C ALA A 156 17.69 -14.20 6.64
N SER A 157 18.84 -14.80 6.33
CA SER A 157 20.05 -14.67 7.14
C SER A 157 20.86 -13.46 6.66
N VAL A 158 20.41 -12.27 7.04
CA VAL A 158 20.97 -11.02 6.51
C VAL A 158 22.28 -10.67 7.21
N PRO A 159 23.37 -10.37 6.47
CA PRO A 159 24.61 -9.91 7.08
C PRO A 159 24.47 -8.60 7.86
N ASN A 160 25.24 -8.47 8.95
CA ASN A 160 25.25 -7.27 9.79
C ASN A 160 25.56 -5.97 9.04
N HIS A 161 26.34 -6.02 7.96
CA HIS A 161 26.65 -4.81 7.19
C HIS A 161 25.42 -4.29 6.43
N VAL A 162 24.57 -5.17 5.90
CA VAL A 162 23.31 -4.80 5.24
C VAL A 162 22.33 -4.19 6.26
N ILE A 163 22.22 -4.80 7.45
CA ILE A 163 21.39 -4.26 8.55
C ILE A 163 21.87 -2.86 8.95
N LYS A 164 23.18 -2.66 9.06
CA LYS A 164 23.78 -1.34 9.37
C LYS A 164 23.49 -0.32 8.27
N SER A 165 23.69 -0.68 7.00
CA SER A 165 23.37 0.20 5.87
C SER A 165 21.90 0.61 5.87
N PHE A 166 21.00 -0.35 6.13
CA PHE A 166 19.56 -0.09 6.26
C PHE A 166 19.24 0.91 7.38
N ASN A 167 19.78 0.68 8.57
CA ASN A 167 19.57 1.58 9.70
C ASN A 167 20.13 2.99 9.41
N ASN A 168 21.31 3.09 8.81
CA ASN A 168 21.90 4.38 8.41
C ASN A 168 21.03 5.10 7.35
N SER A 169 20.49 4.37 6.37
CA SER A 169 19.58 4.93 5.37
C SER A 169 18.25 5.38 5.96
N MET A 170 17.77 4.70 7.00
CA MET A 170 16.58 5.07 7.75
C MET A 170 16.81 6.33 8.58
N GLU A 171 17.95 6.42 9.29
CA GLU A 171 18.31 7.58 10.13
C GLU A 171 18.52 8.87 9.32
N SER A 172 19.02 8.74 8.09
CA SER A 172 19.26 9.84 7.15
C SER A 172 18.01 10.25 6.36
N SER A 173 16.94 9.46 6.37
CA SER A 173 15.68 9.83 5.72
C SER A 173 14.99 10.97 6.48
N LEU A 174 14.39 11.89 5.71
CA LEU A 174 13.62 13.02 6.24
C LEU A 174 12.42 12.58 7.08
N ASP A 175 11.88 11.40 6.78
CA ASP A 175 10.70 10.84 7.43
C ASP A 175 11.03 9.42 7.91
N ARG A 176 11.35 9.30 9.20
CA ARG A 176 11.88 8.07 9.82
C ARG A 176 10.81 6.99 10.03
N ASP A 177 9.54 7.37 9.97
CA ASP A 177 8.45 6.53 10.45
C ASP A 177 7.80 5.68 9.36
N ILE A 178 8.14 5.87 8.09
CA ILE A 178 7.54 5.12 6.98
C ILE A 178 8.41 3.93 6.60
N VAL A 179 8.40 2.93 7.50
CA VAL A 179 9.00 1.61 7.27
C VAL A 179 7.92 0.55 7.19
N THR A 180 7.91 -0.23 6.13
CA THR A 180 6.83 -1.21 5.88
C THR A 180 7.33 -2.44 5.16
N ASN A 181 6.64 -3.57 5.35
CA ASN A 181 6.95 -4.82 4.66
C ASN A 181 6.24 -4.83 3.30
N LEU A 182 7.00 -5.01 2.22
CA LEU A 182 6.48 -5.05 0.86
C LEU A 182 6.96 -6.29 0.13
N TYR A 183 6.21 -6.69 -0.89
CA TYR A 183 6.59 -7.76 -1.80
C TYR A 183 7.43 -7.19 -2.94
N TYR A 184 8.63 -7.73 -3.11
CA TYR A 184 9.51 -7.38 -4.21
C TYR A 184 8.96 -7.95 -5.52
N SER A 185 8.94 -7.12 -6.55
CA SER A 185 8.37 -7.44 -7.86
C SER A 185 9.46 -7.29 -8.92
N PRO A 186 10.28 -8.33 -9.17
CA PRO A 186 11.39 -8.25 -10.13
C PRO A 186 10.89 -8.10 -11.58
N ASP A 187 11.75 -8.33 -12.58
CA ASP A 187 11.25 -8.64 -13.92
C ASP A 187 11.01 -10.16 -14.05
N GLN A 188 10.12 -10.55 -14.95
CA GLN A 188 9.80 -11.95 -15.21
C GLN A 188 11.01 -12.78 -15.69
N SER A 189 12.13 -12.13 -16.05
CA SER A 189 13.38 -12.82 -16.38
C SER A 189 14.15 -13.31 -15.15
N GLY A 190 13.67 -13.02 -13.93
CA GLY A 190 14.32 -13.44 -12.70
C GLY A 190 14.47 -14.96 -12.59
N ASN A 191 15.71 -15.43 -12.50
CA ASN A 191 16.03 -16.77 -12.02
C ASN A 191 15.75 -16.84 -10.50
N SER A 192 15.19 -17.94 -10.00
CA SER A 192 14.97 -18.16 -8.56
C SER A 192 16.23 -18.02 -7.72
N ASP A 193 17.39 -18.33 -8.32
CA ASP A 193 18.70 -18.20 -7.67
C ASP A 193 19.01 -16.76 -7.25
N ASN A 194 18.35 -15.76 -7.85
CA ASN A 194 18.55 -14.37 -7.47
C ASN A 194 18.01 -14.07 -6.06
N PHE A 195 16.96 -14.76 -5.61
CA PHE A 195 16.44 -14.57 -4.25
C PHE A 195 17.45 -15.04 -3.21
N ASP A 196 18.08 -16.20 -3.41
CA ASP A 196 19.10 -16.70 -2.48
C ASP A 196 20.32 -15.79 -2.41
N LYS A 197 20.70 -15.19 -3.54
CA LYS A 197 21.73 -14.14 -3.59
C LYS A 197 21.30 -12.93 -2.75
N ILE A 198 20.10 -12.39 -2.99
CA ILE A 198 19.59 -11.22 -2.26
C ILE A 198 19.48 -11.49 -0.75
N LEU A 199 19.01 -12.67 -0.33
CA LEU A 199 18.94 -13.04 1.09
C LEU A 199 20.32 -13.03 1.77
N LYS A 200 21.39 -13.39 1.03
CA LYS A 200 22.76 -13.48 1.55
C LYS A 200 23.56 -12.19 1.43
N SER A 201 23.34 -11.38 0.39
CA SER A 201 24.14 -10.18 0.13
C SER A 201 23.38 -8.86 0.33
N GLY A 202 22.06 -8.91 0.54
CA GLY A 202 21.19 -7.75 0.40
C GLY A 202 20.93 -7.40 -1.06
N PHE A 203 20.14 -6.34 -1.27
CA PHE A 203 19.89 -5.77 -2.59
C PHE A 203 21.07 -4.95 -3.09
N SER A 204 21.20 -4.85 -4.41
CA SER A 204 22.23 -4.08 -5.10
C SER A 204 21.65 -3.36 -6.31
N GLU A 205 22.40 -2.45 -6.92
CA GLU A 205 22.00 -1.81 -8.18
C GLU A 205 21.89 -2.81 -9.34
N SER A 206 22.54 -3.98 -9.25
CA SER A 206 22.38 -5.05 -10.24
C SER A 206 20.97 -5.66 -10.23
N ASP A 207 20.24 -5.48 -9.13
CA ASP A 207 18.85 -5.93 -8.97
C ASP A 207 17.83 -4.87 -9.42
N PHE A 208 18.30 -3.73 -9.94
CA PHE A 208 17.43 -2.69 -10.48
C PHE A 208 16.80 -3.11 -11.80
N VAL A 209 15.47 -3.04 -11.83
CA VAL A 209 14.65 -3.39 -12.97
C VAL A 209 14.11 -2.13 -13.62
N GLY A 210 14.16 -2.08 -14.95
CA GLY A 210 13.57 -1.01 -15.75
C GLY A 210 12.05 -1.15 -15.88
N GLY A 211 11.32 -0.04 -15.80
CA GLY A 211 9.88 0.01 -16.03
C GLY A 211 9.43 1.35 -16.62
N CYS A 212 8.13 1.53 -16.78
CA CYS A 212 7.57 2.77 -17.37
C CYS A 212 7.82 4.03 -16.54
N PHE A 213 8.20 3.89 -15.27
CA PHE A 213 8.42 5.00 -14.34
C PHE A 213 9.87 5.14 -13.87
N GLY A 214 10.79 4.36 -14.46
CA GLY A 214 12.21 4.44 -14.16
C GLY A 214 12.87 3.08 -13.94
N ARG A 215 14.13 3.14 -13.54
CA ARG A 215 14.95 1.98 -13.17
C ARG A 215 15.24 2.02 -11.67
N GLY A 216 14.86 0.95 -10.96
CA GLY A 216 15.04 0.82 -9.52
C GLY A 216 14.48 -0.49 -8.98
N LEU A 217 14.31 -0.59 -7.67
CA LEU A 217 13.67 -1.72 -7.00
C LEU A 217 12.17 -1.49 -6.90
N HIS A 218 11.39 -2.38 -7.53
CA HIS A 218 9.92 -2.29 -7.55
C HIS A 218 9.33 -3.14 -6.44
N PHE A 219 8.44 -2.54 -5.65
CA PHE A 219 7.75 -3.19 -4.54
C PHE A 219 6.25 -2.91 -4.60
N THR A 220 5.45 -3.82 -4.07
CA THR A 220 4.01 -3.61 -3.93
C THR A 220 3.52 -4.17 -2.61
N ARG A 221 2.38 -3.64 -2.14
CA ARG A 221 1.67 -4.20 -0.97
C ARG A 221 0.87 -5.45 -1.34
N HIS A 222 0.61 -5.66 -2.62
CA HIS A 222 -0.28 -6.71 -3.09
C HIS A 222 0.54 -7.94 -3.52
N ALA A 223 0.52 -8.98 -2.69
CA ALA A 223 1.18 -10.27 -2.98
C ALA A 223 0.84 -10.78 -4.38
N ARG A 224 -0.44 -10.68 -4.79
CA ARG A 224 -0.91 -11.10 -6.11
C ARG A 224 -0.30 -10.32 -7.27
N ALA A 225 0.01 -9.04 -7.08
CA ALA A 225 0.71 -8.27 -8.11
C ALA A 225 2.18 -8.68 -8.19
N ALA A 226 2.85 -8.87 -7.04
CA ALA A 226 4.26 -9.27 -6.99
C ALA A 226 4.51 -10.67 -7.58
N THR A 227 3.61 -11.63 -7.35
CA THR A 227 3.73 -12.99 -7.90
C THR A 227 3.73 -13.02 -9.44
N ARG A 228 3.07 -12.07 -10.12
CA ARG A 228 3.10 -11.96 -11.60
C ARG A 228 4.46 -11.61 -12.17
N PHE A 229 5.31 -11.01 -11.34
CA PHE A 229 6.64 -10.56 -11.70
C PHE A 229 7.75 -11.41 -11.09
N SER A 230 7.40 -12.26 -10.11
CA SER A 230 8.34 -13.14 -9.42
C SER A 230 8.46 -14.49 -10.14
N PRO A 231 9.54 -15.25 -9.87
CA PRO A 231 9.62 -16.65 -10.30
C PRO A 231 8.40 -17.44 -9.81
N PRO A 232 7.86 -18.38 -10.62
CA PRO A 232 6.72 -19.19 -10.21
C PRO A 232 6.95 -19.88 -8.87
N GLY A 233 5.96 -19.77 -7.98
CA GLY A 233 5.97 -20.42 -6.66
C GLY A 233 6.91 -19.79 -5.62
N ALA A 234 7.44 -18.60 -5.88
CA ALA A 234 8.23 -17.85 -4.89
C ALA A 234 7.94 -16.35 -4.95
N VAL A 235 7.94 -15.68 -3.80
CA VAL A 235 7.94 -14.22 -3.71
C VAL A 235 8.86 -13.77 -2.57
N LEU A 236 9.62 -12.70 -2.79
CA LEU A 236 10.50 -12.13 -1.79
C LEU A 236 9.78 -11.01 -1.03
N VAL A 237 9.84 -11.05 0.30
CA VAL A 237 9.34 -10.01 1.20
C VAL A 237 10.53 -9.21 1.73
N ALA A 238 10.42 -7.90 1.73
CA ALA A 238 11.44 -7.00 2.23
C ALA A 238 10.85 -5.90 3.12
N LYS A 239 11.63 -5.47 4.11
CA LYS A 239 11.40 -4.25 4.88
C LYS A 239 11.92 -3.08 4.07
N VAL A 240 11.09 -2.09 3.82
CA VAL A 240 11.42 -0.95 2.95
C VAL A 240 11.26 0.34 3.74
N ALA A 241 12.35 1.11 3.84
CA ALA A 241 12.36 2.47 4.37
C ALA A 241 12.00 3.44 3.24
N LEU A 242 10.70 3.68 3.05
CA LEU A 242 10.19 4.46 1.92
C LEU A 242 10.53 5.95 2.03
N GLY A 243 10.68 6.46 3.27
CA GLY A 243 10.86 7.88 3.55
C GLY A 243 9.78 8.74 2.90
N ARG A 244 10.14 9.95 2.49
CA ARG A 244 9.21 10.84 1.78
C ARG A 244 8.91 10.26 0.39
N THR A 245 7.70 9.79 0.21
CA THR A 245 7.25 9.16 -1.04
C THR A 245 6.47 10.15 -1.90
N GLN A 246 6.88 10.37 -3.15
CA GLN A 246 6.09 11.19 -4.09
C GLN A 246 5.24 10.31 -5.01
N THR A 247 3.95 10.66 -5.18
CA THR A 247 3.11 10.01 -6.19
C THR A 247 3.44 10.54 -7.58
N VAL A 248 3.74 9.65 -8.52
CA VAL A 248 4.09 9.97 -9.90
C VAL A 248 3.10 9.29 -10.84
N THR A 249 2.45 10.08 -11.69
CA THR A 249 1.51 9.60 -12.71
C THR A 249 2.09 9.66 -14.12
N THR A 250 3.09 10.51 -14.34
CA THR A 250 3.73 10.67 -15.64
C THR A 250 4.77 9.57 -15.83
N LYS A 251 4.65 8.80 -16.91
CA LYS A 251 5.63 7.78 -17.29
C LYS A 251 6.96 8.46 -17.66
N ASP A 252 8.04 7.89 -17.17
CA ASP A 252 9.41 8.36 -17.33
C ASP A 252 10.36 7.18 -17.16
N SER A 253 10.55 6.40 -18.23
CA SER A 253 11.37 5.18 -18.21
C SER A 253 12.87 5.46 -18.01
N CYS A 254 13.31 6.70 -18.21
CA CYS A 254 14.70 7.12 -18.08
C CYS A 254 15.05 7.58 -16.66
N ARG A 255 14.07 7.61 -15.74
CA ARG A 255 14.28 7.99 -14.35
C ARG A 255 15.24 7.03 -13.64
N VAL A 256 16.28 7.58 -13.04
CA VAL A 256 17.28 6.84 -12.23
C VAL A 256 17.34 7.30 -10.78
N SER A 257 16.53 8.30 -10.40
CA SER A 257 16.49 8.86 -9.05
C SER A 257 15.06 9.34 -8.70
N PRO A 258 14.72 9.46 -7.41
CA PRO A 258 13.46 10.07 -7.02
C PRO A 258 13.49 11.59 -7.29
N PRO A 259 12.33 12.24 -7.36
CA PRO A 259 12.25 13.71 -7.39
C PRO A 259 12.97 14.35 -6.19
N GLU A 260 13.38 15.60 -6.36
CA GLU A 260 14.08 16.35 -5.32
C GLU A 260 13.28 16.38 -4.01
N GLY A 261 13.96 16.08 -2.90
CA GLY A 261 13.35 16.02 -1.57
C GLY A 261 12.45 14.80 -1.31
N SER A 262 12.46 13.80 -2.19
CA SER A 262 11.79 12.50 -2.01
C SER A 262 12.80 11.36 -1.95
N ASN A 263 12.44 10.29 -1.25
CA ASN A 263 13.27 9.08 -1.08
C ASN A 263 12.79 7.93 -1.97
N SER A 264 11.52 7.92 -2.34
CA SER A 264 10.91 6.91 -3.20
C SER A 264 9.75 7.53 -3.99
N ILE A 265 9.23 6.78 -4.96
CA ILE A 265 8.01 7.17 -5.68
C ILE A 265 6.93 6.09 -5.57
N LEU A 266 5.68 6.52 -5.53
CA LEU A 266 4.50 5.67 -5.68
C LEU A 266 3.93 5.86 -7.08
N THR A 267 3.76 4.77 -7.80
CA THR A 267 3.29 4.76 -9.18
C THR A 267 1.99 3.97 -9.29
N GLN A 268 1.33 4.07 -10.45
CA GLN A 268 0.15 3.26 -10.74
C GLN A 268 0.48 1.76 -10.94
N GLY A 269 1.77 1.41 -11.01
CA GLY A 269 2.26 0.05 -11.27
C GLY A 269 2.41 -0.25 -12.75
N ARG A 270 3.29 -1.21 -13.08
CA ARG A 270 3.61 -1.65 -14.45
C ARG A 270 2.45 -2.32 -15.20
N LEU A 271 1.42 -2.75 -14.48
CA LEU A 271 0.21 -3.40 -15.04
C LEU A 271 -0.89 -2.40 -15.43
N SER A 272 -0.63 -1.10 -15.33
CA SER A 272 -1.54 -0.04 -15.75
C SER A 272 -1.60 -0.01 -17.27
N ASP A 273 -2.48 -0.83 -17.84
CA ASP A 273 -2.69 -0.92 -19.28
C ASP A 273 -3.38 0.36 -19.78
N ASP A 274 -2.64 1.21 -20.51
CA ASP A 274 -3.18 2.43 -21.15
C ASP A 274 -4.15 2.10 -22.30
N SER A 275 -4.28 0.82 -22.66
CA SER A 275 -4.94 0.39 -23.91
C SER A 275 -6.46 0.21 -23.80
N ILE A 276 -7.05 0.16 -22.59
CA ILE A 276 -8.50 -0.01 -22.43
C ILE A 276 -9.17 1.36 -22.18
N LEU A 277 -9.34 2.10 -23.29
CA LEU A 277 -10.34 3.14 -23.54
C LEU A 277 -10.91 3.86 -22.29
N GLY A 278 -10.16 4.87 -21.82
CA GLY A 278 -10.76 6.09 -21.26
C GLY A 278 -11.25 6.07 -19.82
N HIS A 279 -11.09 4.97 -19.06
CA HIS A 279 -11.36 4.98 -17.62
C HIS A 279 -10.05 4.83 -16.83
N PRO A 280 -9.55 5.89 -16.15
CA PRO A 280 -8.43 5.75 -15.24
C PRO A 280 -8.90 4.93 -14.03
N SER A 281 -8.81 3.61 -14.14
CA SER A 281 -9.04 2.67 -13.05
C SER A 281 -7.83 2.72 -12.12
N TRP A 282 -7.71 3.79 -11.33
CA TRP A 282 -6.98 3.75 -10.06
C TRP A 282 -7.56 2.69 -9.10
N THR A 283 -8.74 2.18 -9.45
CA THR A 283 -9.52 1.17 -8.73
C THR A 283 -9.01 -0.25 -8.87
N THR A 284 -8.09 -0.57 -9.78
CA THR A 284 -7.54 -1.93 -9.92
C THR A 284 -6.27 -2.19 -9.09
N GLY A 285 -5.96 -1.33 -8.12
CA GLY A 285 -5.31 -1.77 -6.87
C GLY A 285 -3.90 -2.36 -6.98
N HIS A 286 -3.06 -1.95 -7.93
CA HIS A 286 -1.70 -2.48 -8.07
C HIS A 286 -0.64 -1.38 -8.06
N SER A 287 -0.76 -0.42 -7.14
CA SER A 287 0.28 0.58 -6.99
C SER A 287 1.62 -0.07 -6.64
N GLU A 288 2.68 0.46 -7.23
CA GLU A 288 4.06 0.00 -7.00
C GLU A 288 4.88 1.16 -6.43
N TYR A 289 5.65 0.86 -5.39
CA TYR A 289 6.70 1.70 -4.86
C TYR A 289 7.99 1.42 -5.64
N LEU A 290 8.64 2.48 -6.10
CA LEU A 290 9.96 2.40 -6.74
C LEU A 290 11.00 3.07 -5.84
N VAL A 291 12.00 2.29 -5.47
CA VAL A 291 13.11 2.67 -4.59
C VAL A 291 14.41 2.70 -5.39
N PHE A 292 15.20 3.75 -5.22
CA PHE A 292 16.41 4.01 -6.03
C PHE A 292 17.72 3.83 -5.25
N ASN A 293 17.66 3.55 -3.95
CA ASN A 293 18.83 3.22 -3.14
C ASN A 293 18.64 1.82 -2.53
N PRO A 294 19.51 0.84 -2.82
CA PRO A 294 19.41 -0.50 -2.24
C PRO A 294 19.50 -0.51 -0.71
N ASP A 295 20.22 0.44 -0.11
CA ASP A 295 20.35 0.55 1.34
C ASP A 295 19.02 0.89 2.02
N GLN A 296 17.99 1.34 1.29
CA GLN A 296 16.65 1.54 1.85
C GLN A 296 15.87 0.23 2.04
N VAL A 297 16.45 -0.92 1.68
CA VAL A 297 15.75 -2.19 1.63
C VAL A 297 16.50 -3.28 2.39
N LEU A 298 15.78 -3.95 3.28
CA LEU A 298 16.26 -5.11 4.02
C LEU A 298 15.44 -6.34 3.63
N PRO A 299 16.03 -7.38 3.00
CA PRO A 299 15.28 -8.61 2.71
C PRO A 299 14.90 -9.31 4.03
N ILE A 300 13.65 -9.78 4.12
CA ILE A 300 13.11 -10.43 5.33
C ILE A 300 12.96 -11.93 5.12
N ALA A 301 12.30 -12.34 4.03
CA ALA A 301 11.98 -13.74 3.81
C ALA A 301 11.60 -14.02 2.36
N VAL A 302 11.75 -15.27 1.93
CA VAL A 302 11.13 -15.80 0.70
C VAL A 302 9.95 -16.68 1.08
N ILE A 303 8.78 -16.37 0.53
CA ILE A 303 7.58 -17.19 0.68
C ILE A 303 7.50 -18.11 -0.53
N LYS A 304 7.53 -19.42 -0.29
CA LYS A 304 7.29 -20.46 -1.28
C LYS A 304 5.81 -20.83 -1.27
N TYR A 305 5.19 -20.89 -2.43
CA TYR A 305 3.76 -21.16 -2.55
C TYR A 305 3.45 -22.02 -3.76
N SER A 306 2.31 -22.68 -3.73
CA SER A 306 1.77 -23.44 -4.85
C SER A 306 0.47 -22.80 -5.33
N SER A 307 0.35 -22.70 -6.65
CA SER A 307 -0.85 -22.20 -7.32
C SER A 307 -1.44 -23.29 -8.21
N GLN A 308 -2.75 -23.51 -8.11
CA GLN A 308 -3.48 -24.31 -9.09
C GLN A 308 -3.85 -23.41 -10.27
N CYS A 309 -3.40 -23.81 -11.47
CA CYS A 309 -3.80 -23.19 -12.73
C CYS A 309 -5.07 -23.82 -13.28
#